data_AF-A0A3D4T823-F1
#
_entry.id   AF-A0A3D4T823-F1
#
_cell.length_a   1.000
_cell.length_b   1.000
_cell.length_c   1.000
_cell.angle_alpha   90.00
_cell.angle_beta   90.00
_cell.angle_gamma   90.00
#
_symmetry.space_group_name_H-M   'P 1'
#
loop_
_entity.id
_entity.type
_entity.pdbx_description
1 polymer ?
#
loop_
_entity_poly.entity_id
_entity_poly.type
_entity_poly.pdbx_seq_one_letter_code
_entity_poly.pdbx_strand_id
1 'polypeptide(L)'
;MVVDSASMSIVASTSLELKATSPSPSSGAQGNQPEDMGRVYPLNLRIPQAGNYVIKVDFGPSATLYRNNAIPLAQSPYPITVAGIMAITGHEATVTTTQFYYYFYDMRIRSLDCASGAARTAVTATAPLNISITQTGNNLASSSNQGSIQWLFNSNPISGANAQNLNIGATGSGIYKVRHGILDCSFESPDLNATITALTVLNPEKIGLQAGPNPVNGLLNLRYSSTTIQPHQVELFHQDGSRVYQERYQSPGINTVVNRQFRIGALAAGVYVLKLTLGKEVYLTKVIAQ
;
A
#
# COMPACT_ATOMS: atom_id res chain seq x y z
N MET A 1 -28.72 -35.95 -15.84
CA MET A 1 -28.11 -35.60 -14.53
C MET A 1 -26.60 -35.68 -14.62
N VAL A 2 -25.89 -34.90 -13.82
CA VAL A 2 -24.43 -34.93 -13.64
C VAL A 2 -24.14 -35.47 -12.25
N VAL A 3 -23.30 -36.49 -12.16
CA VAL A 3 -22.93 -37.18 -10.93
C VAL A 3 -21.43 -37.01 -10.72
N ASP A 4 -21.03 -36.61 -9.52
CA ASP A 4 -19.62 -36.55 -9.13
C ASP A 4 -19.05 -37.96 -9.00
N SER A 5 -17.95 -38.25 -9.70
CA SER A 5 -17.41 -39.61 -9.78
C SER A 5 -16.84 -40.12 -8.46
N ALA A 6 -16.43 -39.23 -7.55
CA ALA A 6 -15.82 -39.62 -6.28
C ALA A 6 -16.87 -39.85 -5.18
N SER A 7 -17.80 -38.90 -5.03
CA SER A 7 -18.85 -38.92 -4.01
C SER A 7 -20.12 -39.65 -4.44
N MET A 8 -20.25 -39.98 -5.73
CA MET A 8 -21.45 -40.56 -6.35
C MET A 8 -22.72 -39.72 -6.16
N SER A 9 -22.57 -38.45 -5.78
CA SER A 9 -23.68 -37.54 -5.51
C SER A 9 -24.14 -36.85 -6.80
N ILE A 10 -25.45 -36.65 -6.94
CA ILE A 10 -26.00 -35.84 -8.04
C ILE A 10 -25.66 -34.37 -7.78
N VAL A 11 -24.96 -33.76 -8.73
CA VAL A 11 -24.51 -32.36 -8.65
C VAL A 11 -25.45 -31.43 -9.42
N ALA A 12 -26.03 -31.93 -10.51
CA ALA A 12 -27.04 -31.20 -11.28
C ALA A 12 -27.99 -32.15 -12.00
N SER A 13 -29.26 -31.79 -12.11
CA SER A 13 -30.26 -32.54 -12.88
C SER A 13 -31.21 -31.59 -13.58
N THR A 14 -31.74 -32.06 -14.71
CA THR A 14 -32.80 -31.40 -15.47
C THR A 14 -33.71 -32.48 -16.03
N SER A 15 -35.00 -32.18 -16.14
CA SER A 15 -36.02 -33.07 -16.71
C SER A 15 -36.71 -32.34 -17.84
N LEU A 16 -36.86 -33.01 -18.98
CA LEU A 16 -37.44 -32.44 -20.20
C LEU A 16 -38.54 -33.34 -20.73
N GLU A 17 -39.64 -32.75 -21.18
CA GLU A 17 -40.65 -33.44 -21.97
C GLU A 17 -40.38 -33.21 -23.45
N LEU A 18 -40.09 -34.29 -24.18
CA LEU A 18 -39.62 -34.23 -25.56
C LEU A 18 -40.60 -34.95 -26.48
N LYS A 19 -40.71 -34.44 -27.73
CA LYS A 19 -41.35 -35.16 -28.83
C LYS A 19 -40.27 -35.81 -29.70
N ALA A 20 -40.58 -36.98 -30.26
CA ALA A 20 -39.69 -37.66 -31.20
C ALA A 20 -39.34 -36.75 -32.38
N THR A 21 -38.08 -36.76 -32.80
CA THR A 21 -37.56 -35.94 -33.91
C THR A 21 -37.56 -36.68 -35.24
N SER A 22 -37.52 -38.01 -35.19
CA SER A 22 -37.64 -38.89 -36.36
C SER A 22 -38.87 -38.52 -37.21
N PRO A 23 -38.74 -38.48 -38.55
CA PRO A 23 -39.86 -38.32 -39.47
C PRO A 23 -40.88 -39.47 -39.42
N SER A 24 -40.47 -40.64 -38.95
CA SER A 24 -41.30 -41.85 -38.86
C SER A 24 -41.16 -42.52 -37.48
N PRO A 25 -41.64 -41.85 -36.41
CA PRO A 25 -41.42 -42.31 -35.05
C PRO A 25 -42.19 -43.61 -34.80
N SER A 26 -41.51 -44.58 -34.18
CA SER A 26 -42.12 -45.85 -33.75
C SER A 26 -41.57 -46.27 -32.40
N SER A 27 -42.22 -47.25 -31.76
CA SER A 27 -41.85 -47.71 -30.42
C SER A 27 -40.52 -48.45 -30.42
N GLY A 28 -39.70 -48.23 -29.39
CA GLY A 28 -38.41 -48.90 -29.20
C GLY A 28 -37.28 -48.31 -30.03
N ALA A 29 -36.08 -48.87 -29.87
CA ALA A 29 -34.87 -48.35 -30.51
C ALA A 29 -34.93 -48.49 -32.04
N GLN A 30 -34.73 -47.38 -32.74
CA GLN A 30 -34.72 -47.32 -34.20
C GLN A 30 -33.29 -47.17 -34.73
N GLY A 31 -33.08 -47.55 -35.99
CA GLY A 31 -31.84 -47.28 -36.71
C GLY A 31 -31.64 -45.78 -36.99
N ASN A 32 -30.43 -45.41 -37.43
CA ASN A 32 -30.15 -44.04 -37.85
C ASN A 32 -30.98 -43.68 -39.09
N GLN A 33 -31.74 -42.59 -39.02
CA GLN A 33 -32.48 -42.03 -40.15
C GLN A 33 -31.78 -40.74 -40.61
N PRO A 34 -31.23 -40.67 -41.83
CA PRO A 34 -30.51 -39.48 -42.31
C PRO A 34 -31.31 -38.18 -42.23
N GLU A 35 -32.63 -38.26 -42.32
CA GLU A 35 -33.56 -37.12 -42.25
C GLU A 35 -33.87 -36.69 -40.81
N ASP A 36 -33.49 -37.48 -39.80
CA ASP A 36 -33.61 -37.09 -38.38
C ASP A 36 -32.44 -36.20 -37.97
N MET A 37 -32.63 -34.90 -38.13
CA MET A 37 -31.65 -33.87 -37.75
C MET A 37 -31.53 -33.67 -36.22
N GLY A 38 -32.32 -34.39 -35.43
CA GLY A 38 -32.39 -34.20 -33.98
C GLY A 38 -32.88 -32.81 -33.57
N ARG A 39 -32.68 -32.47 -32.29
CA ARG A 39 -33.00 -31.15 -31.71
C ARG A 39 -32.03 -30.80 -30.59
N VAL A 40 -31.72 -29.51 -30.47
CA VAL A 40 -30.88 -28.97 -29.39
C VAL A 40 -31.78 -28.46 -28.27
N TYR A 41 -31.53 -28.91 -27.03
CA TYR A 41 -32.28 -28.50 -25.85
C TYR A 41 -31.36 -27.87 -24.80
N PRO A 42 -31.77 -26.77 -24.16
CA PRO A 42 -31.01 -26.16 -23.07
C PRO A 42 -31.11 -27.03 -21.81
N LEU A 43 -30.02 -27.73 -21.47
CA LEU A 43 -29.98 -28.55 -20.26
C LEU A 43 -29.71 -27.73 -18.99
N ASN A 44 -28.95 -26.63 -19.10
CA ASN A 44 -28.56 -25.74 -18.00
C ASN A 44 -27.94 -26.47 -16.79
N LEU A 45 -27.22 -27.58 -17.03
CA LEU A 45 -26.56 -28.34 -15.98
C LEU A 45 -25.33 -27.58 -15.46
N ARG A 46 -25.38 -27.16 -14.20
CA ARG A 46 -24.31 -26.39 -13.54
C ARG A 46 -23.31 -27.32 -12.86
N ILE A 47 -22.03 -27.22 -13.24
CA ILE A 47 -20.92 -27.92 -12.58
C ILE A 47 -20.16 -26.90 -11.71
N PRO A 48 -20.24 -26.97 -10.37
CA PRO A 48 -19.82 -25.88 -9.48
C PRO A 48 -18.30 -25.76 -9.30
N GLN A 49 -17.55 -26.82 -9.53
CA GLN A 49 -16.10 -26.86 -9.34
C GLN A 49 -15.43 -27.83 -10.33
N ALA A 50 -14.13 -27.68 -10.56
CA ALA A 50 -13.36 -28.62 -11.36
C ALA A 50 -13.36 -30.02 -10.70
N GLY A 51 -13.47 -31.07 -11.50
CA GLY A 51 -13.57 -32.44 -11.01
C GLY A 51 -13.90 -33.44 -12.12
N ASN A 52 -14.03 -34.71 -11.72
CA ASN A 52 -14.43 -35.80 -12.61
C ASN A 52 -15.92 -36.10 -12.40
N TYR A 53 -16.67 -36.15 -13.49
CA TYR A 53 -18.11 -36.31 -13.45
C TYR A 53 -18.59 -37.31 -14.50
N VAL A 54 -19.72 -37.95 -14.22
CA VAL A 54 -20.47 -38.78 -15.17
C VAL A 54 -21.76 -38.07 -15.52
N ILE A 55 -22.03 -37.91 -16.82
CA ILE A 55 -23.33 -37.42 -17.29
C ILE A 55 -24.21 -38.63 -17.60
N LYS A 56 -25.29 -38.79 -16.83
CA LYS A 56 -26.27 -39.87 -16.99
C LYS A 56 -27.59 -39.33 -17.51
N VAL A 57 -28.26 -40.09 -18.35
CA VAL A 57 -29.64 -39.79 -18.77
C VAL A 57 -30.52 -40.95 -18.37
N ASP A 58 -31.68 -40.60 -17.85
CA ASP A 58 -32.77 -41.51 -17.57
C ASP A 58 -33.98 -41.04 -18.37
N PHE A 59 -34.75 -41.97 -18.92
CA PHE A 59 -35.92 -41.68 -19.74
C PHE A 59 -36.96 -42.78 -19.61
N GLY A 60 -38.23 -42.41 -19.71
CA GLY A 60 -39.35 -43.33 -19.58
C GLY A 60 -39.44 -44.35 -20.73
N PRO A 61 -40.28 -45.38 -20.60
CA PRO A 61 -40.35 -46.52 -21.53
C PRO A 61 -40.78 -46.16 -22.96
N SER A 62 -41.39 -44.98 -23.15
CA SER A 62 -41.84 -44.48 -24.45
C SER A 62 -40.80 -43.61 -25.17
N ALA A 63 -39.61 -43.41 -24.57
CA ALA A 63 -38.56 -42.57 -25.12
C ALA A 63 -37.34 -43.41 -25.48
N THR A 64 -36.62 -42.97 -26.52
CA THR A 64 -35.31 -43.52 -26.90
C THR A 64 -34.40 -42.40 -27.29
N LEU A 65 -33.10 -42.57 -27.06
CA LEU A 65 -32.06 -41.66 -27.53
C LEU A 65 -31.13 -42.39 -28.47
N TYR A 66 -30.76 -41.74 -29.57
CA TYR A 66 -29.85 -42.31 -30.54
C TYR A 66 -28.42 -42.37 -29.96
N ARG A 67 -27.80 -43.56 -30.05
CA ARG A 67 -26.40 -43.81 -29.72
C ARG A 67 -25.73 -44.33 -30.98
N ASN A 68 -24.67 -43.68 -31.42
CA ASN A 68 -23.88 -44.20 -32.54
C ASN A 68 -23.04 -45.37 -32.05
N ASN A 69 -23.25 -46.56 -32.63
CA ASN A 69 -22.58 -47.79 -32.24
C ASN A 69 -21.45 -48.24 -33.19
N ALA A 70 -21.26 -47.53 -34.30
CA ALA A 70 -20.49 -48.00 -35.45
C ALA A 70 -19.32 -47.07 -35.79
N ILE A 71 -18.76 -46.36 -34.80
CA ILE A 71 -17.59 -45.51 -35.05
C ILE A 71 -16.38 -46.42 -35.33
N PRO A 72 -15.64 -46.22 -36.45
CA PRO A 72 -14.45 -47.02 -36.73
C PRO A 72 -13.41 -46.91 -35.61
N LEU A 73 -12.79 -48.03 -35.21
CA LEU A 73 -11.80 -48.08 -34.13
C LEU A 73 -10.64 -47.08 -34.31
N ALA A 74 -10.24 -46.86 -35.56
CA ALA A 74 -9.17 -45.92 -35.91
C ALA A 74 -9.52 -44.45 -35.66
N GLN A 75 -10.80 -44.10 -35.52
CA GLN A 75 -11.25 -42.71 -35.37
C GLN A 75 -11.44 -42.26 -33.92
N SER A 76 -11.40 -43.18 -32.94
CA SER A 76 -11.59 -42.97 -31.49
C SER A 76 -12.24 -41.60 -31.12
N PRO A 77 -13.56 -41.55 -30.86
CA PRO A 77 -14.29 -40.31 -30.65
C PRO A 77 -13.93 -39.60 -29.33
N TYR A 78 -13.09 -40.21 -28.48
CA TYR A 78 -12.65 -39.65 -27.22
C TYR A 78 -11.12 -39.63 -27.11
N PRO A 79 -10.54 -38.65 -26.38
CA PRO A 79 -11.26 -37.57 -25.68
C PRO A 79 -11.74 -36.45 -26.62
N ILE A 80 -12.92 -35.89 -26.33
CA ILE A 80 -13.35 -34.61 -26.92
C ILE A 80 -12.99 -33.51 -25.93
N THR A 81 -12.05 -32.65 -26.30
CA THR A 81 -11.44 -31.68 -25.37
C THR A 81 -11.70 -30.24 -25.82
N VAL A 82 -12.14 -29.41 -24.86
CA VAL A 82 -12.01 -27.96 -24.92
C VAL A 82 -10.95 -27.56 -23.91
N ALA A 83 -9.78 -27.16 -24.41
CA ALA A 83 -8.58 -26.96 -23.60
C ALA A 83 -8.84 -26.02 -22.40
N GLY A 84 -8.46 -26.47 -21.19
CA GLY A 84 -8.63 -25.72 -19.95
C GLY A 84 -10.08 -25.63 -19.42
N ILE A 85 -11.07 -26.20 -20.12
CA ILE A 85 -12.48 -26.13 -19.74
C ILE A 85 -13.04 -27.51 -19.39
N MET A 86 -13.01 -28.45 -20.34
CA MET A 86 -13.51 -29.81 -20.11
C MET A 86 -12.95 -30.81 -21.11
N ALA A 87 -13.01 -32.10 -20.74
CA ALA A 87 -12.85 -33.20 -21.67
C ALA A 87 -13.93 -34.25 -21.41
N ILE A 88 -14.57 -34.75 -22.47
CA ILE A 88 -15.31 -36.01 -22.40
C ILE A 88 -14.31 -37.12 -22.66
N THR A 89 -13.98 -37.87 -21.62
CA THR A 89 -12.88 -38.85 -21.64
C THR A 89 -13.32 -40.26 -22.04
N GLY A 90 -14.63 -40.54 -22.10
CA GLY A 90 -15.15 -41.84 -22.50
C GLY A 90 -16.61 -42.06 -22.12
N HIS A 91 -17.00 -43.34 -21.99
CA HIS A 91 -18.34 -43.79 -21.64
C HIS A 91 -18.29 -45.01 -20.70
N GLU A 92 -19.38 -45.28 -19.98
CA GLU A 92 -19.48 -46.40 -19.02
C GLU A 92 -19.97 -47.73 -19.66
N ALA A 93 -20.02 -47.86 -20.99
CA ALA A 93 -20.44 -49.11 -21.63
C ALA A 93 -19.52 -50.27 -21.23
N THR A 94 -20.11 -51.44 -20.93
CA THR A 94 -19.42 -52.65 -20.43
C THR A 94 -18.46 -53.33 -21.41
N VAL A 95 -18.31 -52.80 -22.62
CA VAL A 95 -17.34 -53.27 -23.63
C VAL A 95 -16.26 -52.21 -23.82
N THR A 96 -15.00 -52.64 -23.86
CA THR A 96 -13.80 -51.79 -24.00
C THR A 96 -13.64 -51.16 -25.39
N THR A 97 -14.72 -51.08 -26.17
CA THR A 97 -14.67 -50.52 -27.52
C THR A 97 -14.84 -49.01 -27.45
N THR A 98 -13.98 -48.27 -28.17
CA THR A 98 -14.10 -46.82 -28.34
C THR A 98 -15.14 -46.46 -29.42
N GLN A 99 -15.99 -47.40 -29.83
CA GLN A 99 -16.81 -47.25 -31.03
C GLN A 99 -18.14 -46.55 -30.78
N PHE A 100 -18.41 -46.16 -29.53
CA PHE A 100 -19.70 -45.60 -29.14
C PHE A 100 -19.60 -44.11 -28.89
N TYR A 101 -20.58 -43.36 -29.38
CA TYR A 101 -20.81 -41.98 -28.96
C TYR A 101 -22.26 -41.83 -28.50
N TYR A 102 -22.41 -41.36 -27.27
CA TYR A 102 -23.70 -41.19 -26.62
C TYR A 102 -24.31 -39.82 -27.02
N TYR A 103 -25.63 -39.73 -26.96
CA TYR A 103 -26.58 -38.69 -27.41
C TYR A 103 -26.28 -37.20 -27.12
N PHE A 104 -25.10 -36.82 -26.63
CA PHE A 104 -24.67 -35.43 -26.46
C PHE A 104 -24.00 -34.87 -27.73
N TYR A 105 -24.76 -34.77 -28.82
CA TYR A 105 -24.32 -34.11 -30.05
C TYR A 105 -24.50 -32.58 -29.96
N ASP A 106 -23.70 -31.81 -30.71
CA ASP A 106 -23.69 -30.33 -30.72
C ASP A 106 -23.70 -29.69 -29.31
N MET A 107 -22.86 -30.21 -28.40
CA MET A 107 -22.75 -29.66 -27.06
C MET A 107 -22.24 -28.23 -27.08
N ARG A 108 -22.96 -27.35 -26.38
CA ARG A 108 -22.54 -25.98 -26.14
C ARG A 108 -22.28 -25.80 -24.65
N ILE A 109 -21.09 -25.32 -24.33
CA ILE A 109 -20.65 -25.09 -22.96
C ILE A 109 -20.33 -23.62 -22.76
N ARG A 110 -20.53 -23.16 -21.53
CA ARG A 110 -20.18 -21.81 -21.10
C ARG A 110 -19.60 -21.91 -19.70
N SER A 111 -18.49 -21.21 -19.47
CA SER A 111 -17.92 -21.06 -18.14
C SER A 111 -18.92 -20.37 -17.20
N LEU A 112 -18.91 -20.74 -15.91
CA LEU A 112 -19.76 -20.07 -14.91
C LEU A 112 -19.35 -18.61 -14.71
N ASP A 113 -18.04 -18.34 -14.78
CA ASP A 113 -17.45 -17.01 -14.72
C ASP A 113 -17.07 -16.52 -16.13
N CYS A 114 -16.68 -15.25 -16.27
CA CYS A 114 -16.04 -14.78 -17.50
C CYS A 114 -14.78 -15.61 -17.79
N ALA A 115 -14.81 -16.43 -18.84
CA ALA A 115 -13.62 -17.14 -19.32
C ALA A 115 -12.65 -16.12 -19.92
N SER A 116 -11.59 -15.77 -19.19
CA SER A 116 -10.40 -15.18 -19.81
C SER A 116 -9.51 -16.33 -20.28
N GLY A 117 -9.16 -16.36 -21.57
CA GLY A 117 -8.16 -17.30 -22.10
C GLY A 117 -6.74 -17.08 -21.55
N ALA A 118 -6.52 -16.00 -20.81
CA ALA A 118 -5.27 -15.72 -20.11
C ALA A 118 -5.23 -16.42 -18.75
N ALA A 119 -4.07 -17.00 -18.42
CA ALA A 119 -3.78 -17.47 -17.06
C ALA A 119 -3.97 -16.31 -16.08
N ARG A 120 -4.68 -16.56 -14.98
CA ARG A 120 -4.83 -15.56 -13.92
C ARG A 120 -3.47 -15.32 -13.26
N THR A 121 -3.00 -14.08 -13.27
CA THR A 121 -1.80 -13.70 -12.52
C THR A 121 -2.14 -13.67 -11.04
N ALA A 122 -1.42 -14.44 -10.23
CA ALA A 122 -1.53 -14.34 -8.79
C ALA A 122 -1.02 -12.96 -8.35
N VAL A 123 -1.84 -12.24 -7.59
CA VAL A 123 -1.43 -10.99 -6.94
C VAL A 123 -1.32 -11.28 -5.46
N THR A 124 -0.12 -11.13 -4.90
CA THR A 124 0.08 -11.22 -3.46
C THR A 124 -0.44 -9.94 -2.83
N ALA A 125 -1.52 -10.02 -2.06
CA ALA A 125 -1.98 -8.91 -1.26
C ALA A 125 -0.99 -8.67 -0.11
N THR A 126 -0.16 -7.64 -0.23
CA THR A 126 0.68 -7.18 0.88
C THR A 126 -0.20 -6.38 1.84
N ALA A 127 -0.17 -6.72 3.13
CA ALA A 127 -0.87 -5.95 4.16
C ALA A 127 -0.42 -4.47 4.10
N PRO A 128 -1.33 -3.51 4.33
CA PRO A 128 -0.98 -2.10 4.28
C PRO A 128 0.12 -1.80 5.31
N LEU A 129 1.16 -1.08 4.86
CA LEU A 129 2.27 -0.69 5.73
C LEU A 129 1.72 0.26 6.81
N ASN A 130 1.80 -0.12 8.08
CA ASN A 130 1.41 0.75 9.18
C ASN A 130 2.57 1.71 9.50
N ILE A 131 2.44 2.95 9.00
CA ILE A 131 3.49 3.97 9.10
C ILE A 131 3.11 4.98 10.18
N SER A 132 4.05 5.26 11.08
CA SER A 132 3.94 6.28 12.11
C SER A 132 5.20 7.13 12.18
N ILE A 133 5.08 8.36 12.67
CA ILE A 133 6.21 9.28 12.87
C ILE A 133 6.47 9.46 14.36
N THR A 134 7.73 9.36 14.78
CA THR A 134 8.17 9.75 16.12
C THR A 134 9.01 11.01 16.07
N GLN A 135 8.78 11.96 16.98
CA GLN A 135 9.57 13.20 17.10
C GLN A 135 10.48 13.14 18.33
N THR A 136 11.76 13.47 18.15
CA THR A 136 12.74 13.70 19.23
C THR A 136 13.47 15.02 18.97
N GLY A 137 13.12 16.06 19.75
CA GLY A 137 13.60 17.42 19.49
C GLY A 137 13.15 17.91 18.11
N ASN A 138 14.11 18.29 17.25
CA ASN A 138 13.86 18.72 15.87
C ASN A 138 14.00 17.57 14.84
N ASN A 139 14.20 16.33 15.28
CA ASN A 139 14.32 15.19 14.37
C ASN A 139 13.01 14.38 14.39
N LEU A 140 12.48 14.11 13.20
CA LEU A 140 11.41 13.17 12.95
C LEU A 140 12.01 11.86 12.43
N ALA A 141 11.41 10.73 12.79
CA ALA A 141 11.78 9.41 12.28
C ALA A 141 10.53 8.64 11.85
N SER A 142 10.58 8.02 10.67
CA SER A 142 9.56 7.08 10.19
C SER A 142 9.74 5.72 10.86
N SER A 143 8.64 5.07 11.25
CA SER A 143 8.64 3.71 11.80
C SER A 143 9.07 2.63 10.79
N SER A 144 9.14 2.98 9.51
CA SER A 144 9.59 2.09 8.44
C SER A 144 10.70 2.72 7.60
N ASN A 145 11.54 1.86 7.01
CA ASN A 145 12.54 2.22 6.01
C ASN A 145 12.31 1.49 4.66
N GLN A 146 11.15 0.85 4.49
CA GLN A 146 10.84 0.07 3.30
C GLN A 146 10.37 0.97 2.14
N GLY A 147 10.79 0.65 0.91
CA GLY A 147 10.38 1.40 -0.28
C GLY A 147 11.03 2.78 -0.41
N SER A 148 10.52 3.59 -1.33
CA SER A 148 10.93 4.98 -1.47
C SER A 148 10.30 5.83 -0.37
N ILE A 149 11.02 6.81 0.17
CA ILE A 149 10.55 7.69 1.24
C ILE A 149 10.45 9.12 0.70
N GLN A 150 9.39 9.83 1.06
CA GLN A 150 9.24 11.26 0.81
C GLN A 150 8.53 11.91 2.00
N TRP A 151 9.16 12.89 2.64
CA TRP A 151 8.50 13.71 3.65
C TRP A 151 7.67 14.83 3.04
N LEU A 152 6.54 15.14 3.67
CA LEU A 152 5.64 16.21 3.29
C LEU A 152 5.49 17.19 4.45
N PHE A 153 5.47 18.48 4.14
CA PHE A 153 5.16 19.59 5.06
C PHE A 153 3.91 20.30 4.56
N ASN A 154 2.86 20.35 5.39
CA ASN A 154 1.55 20.89 5.03
C ASN A 154 1.06 20.35 3.67
N SER A 155 1.15 19.03 3.49
CA SER A 155 0.80 18.29 2.26
C SER A 155 1.68 18.55 1.02
N ASN A 156 2.74 19.36 1.12
CA ASN A 156 3.68 19.59 0.02
C ASN A 156 4.98 18.81 0.23
N PRO A 157 5.55 18.18 -0.81
CA PRO A 157 6.83 17.48 -0.70
C PRO A 157 7.96 18.41 -0.28
N ILE A 158 8.78 17.97 0.68
CA ILE A 158 10.02 18.65 1.05
C ILE A 158 11.12 18.15 0.12
N SER A 159 11.72 19.05 -0.67
CA SER A 159 12.75 18.68 -1.65
C SER A 159 13.92 17.95 -1.00
N GLY A 160 14.26 16.76 -1.51
CA GLY A 160 15.39 15.94 -1.03
C GLY A 160 15.15 15.21 0.29
N ALA A 161 13.98 15.33 0.91
CA ALA A 161 13.65 14.67 2.16
C ALA A 161 13.23 13.20 1.93
N ASN A 162 14.21 12.37 1.57
CA ASN A 162 13.98 10.98 1.14
C ASN A 162 14.62 9.95 2.08
N ALA A 163 15.09 10.38 3.26
CA ALA A 163 15.67 9.53 4.28
C ALA A 163 14.64 9.16 5.35
N GLN A 164 14.89 8.07 6.09
CA GLN A 164 14.04 7.65 7.21
C GLN A 164 13.93 8.72 8.30
N ASN A 165 14.95 9.56 8.46
CA ASN A 165 15.00 10.62 9.45
C ASN A 165 14.98 12.00 8.76
N LEU A 166 14.26 12.95 9.34
CA LEU A 166 14.17 14.33 8.86
C LEU A 166 14.45 15.31 9.99
N ASN A 167 15.37 16.25 9.78
CA ASN A 167 15.53 17.40 10.66
C ASN A 167 14.64 18.55 10.19
N ILE A 168 13.71 18.99 11.03
CA ILE A 168 12.71 20.02 10.70
C ILE A 168 13.13 21.44 11.09
N GLY A 169 14.36 21.63 11.57
CA GLY A 169 14.86 22.92 12.08
C GLY A 169 14.82 24.06 11.05
N ALA A 170 15.04 23.75 9.77
CA ALA A 170 14.95 24.73 8.68
C ALA A 170 13.52 24.90 8.12
N THR A 171 12.69 23.84 8.21
CA THR A 171 11.33 23.83 7.63
C THR A 171 10.30 24.51 8.54
N GLY A 172 10.43 24.38 9.86
CA GLY A 172 9.53 25.04 10.81
C GLY A 172 8.55 24.10 11.51
N SER A 173 7.79 24.64 12.46
CA SER A 173 6.64 23.93 13.05
C SER A 173 5.51 23.80 12.03
N GLY A 174 4.79 22.69 12.03
CA GLY A 174 3.63 22.48 11.16
C GLY A 174 3.23 21.01 11.07
N ILE A 175 2.45 20.68 10.05
CA ILE A 175 1.95 19.32 9.85
C ILE A 175 2.93 18.55 8.98
N TYR A 176 3.43 17.43 9.49
CA TYR A 176 4.32 16.52 8.78
C TYR A 176 3.65 15.19 8.50
N LYS A 177 3.91 14.67 7.31
CA LYS A 177 3.59 13.30 6.89
C LYS A 177 4.83 12.67 6.26
N VAL A 178 4.90 11.34 6.29
CA VAL A 178 5.87 10.58 5.50
C VAL A 178 5.11 9.65 4.57
N ARG A 179 5.49 9.66 3.30
CA ARG A 179 4.95 8.80 2.25
C ARG A 179 5.97 7.74 1.87
N HIS A 180 5.52 6.50 1.79
CA HIS A 180 6.28 5.36 1.32
C HIS A 180 5.73 4.84 -0.01
N GLY A 181 6.58 4.67 -1.03
CA GLY A 181 6.24 4.05 -2.30
C GLY A 181 6.79 2.62 -2.40
N ILE A 182 5.93 1.64 -2.62
CA ILE A 182 6.31 0.24 -2.84
C ILE A 182 5.57 -0.25 -4.08
N LEU A 183 6.31 -0.59 -5.14
CA LEU A 183 5.74 -0.87 -6.47
C LEU A 183 4.84 0.31 -6.90
N ASP A 184 3.59 0.04 -7.28
CA ASP A 184 2.61 1.06 -7.70
C ASP A 184 1.73 1.57 -6.54
N CYS A 185 2.02 1.17 -5.30
CA CYS A 185 1.27 1.58 -4.11
C CYS A 185 1.98 2.72 -3.37
N SER A 186 1.17 3.64 -2.84
CA SER A 186 1.62 4.74 -1.99
C SER A 186 0.92 4.68 -0.64
N PHE A 187 1.70 4.66 0.44
CA PHE A 187 1.24 4.62 1.82
C PHE A 187 1.67 5.90 2.54
N GLU A 188 0.78 6.55 3.27
CA GLU A 188 1.10 7.74 4.08
C GLU A 188 0.87 7.47 5.55
N SER A 189 1.69 8.09 6.40
CA SER A 189 1.40 8.19 7.82
C SER A 189 0.18 9.07 8.09
N PRO A 190 -0.42 8.97 9.29
CA PRO A 190 -1.26 10.04 9.84
C PRO A 190 -0.50 11.37 9.92
N ASP A 191 -1.25 12.47 10.04
CA ASP A 191 -0.70 13.80 10.28
C ASP A 191 0.00 13.89 11.64
N LEU A 192 1.25 14.35 11.65
CA LEU A 192 1.96 14.73 12.86
C LEU A 192 2.06 16.26 12.96
N ASN A 193 1.43 16.84 13.98
CA ASN A 193 1.62 18.25 14.33
C ASN A 193 2.94 18.43 15.08
N ALA A 194 4.03 18.62 14.33
CA ALA A 194 5.35 18.80 14.92
C ALA A 194 5.58 20.26 15.32
N THR A 195 5.92 20.48 16.58
CA THR A 195 6.34 21.79 17.08
C THR A 195 7.85 21.79 17.28
N ILE A 196 8.55 22.78 16.70
CA ILE A 196 9.94 23.06 17.06
C ILE A 196 9.94 23.65 18.47
N THR A 197 10.44 22.85 19.41
CA THR A 197 10.61 23.23 20.82
C THR A 197 12.02 23.75 21.12
N ALA A 198 12.96 23.62 20.18
CA ALA A 198 14.35 24.04 20.38
C ALA A 198 14.59 25.50 19.93
N LEU A 199 15.35 26.22 20.75
CA LEU A 199 16.04 27.43 20.33
C LEU A 199 17.10 27.07 19.27
N THR A 200 17.14 27.78 18.16
CA THR A 200 18.12 27.57 17.09
C THR A 200 19.43 28.28 17.45
N VAL A 201 20.49 27.53 17.73
CA VAL A 201 21.82 28.12 17.95
C VAL A 201 22.42 28.52 16.60
N LEU A 202 22.76 29.80 16.44
CA LEU A 202 23.30 30.38 15.21
C LEU A 202 24.69 30.97 15.45
N ASN A 203 25.48 31.08 14.38
CA ASN A 203 26.81 31.71 14.45
C ASN A 203 26.66 33.20 14.86
N PRO A 204 27.30 33.67 15.95
CA PRO A 204 27.28 35.08 16.39
C PRO A 204 27.76 36.08 15.33
N GLU A 205 28.60 35.67 14.38
CA GLU A 205 29.08 36.52 13.29
C GLU A 205 27.94 36.98 12.35
N LYS A 206 26.85 36.19 12.23
CA LYS A 206 25.70 36.54 11.38
C LYS A 206 25.02 37.84 11.79
N ILE A 207 25.11 38.19 13.07
CA ILE A 207 24.54 39.42 13.63
C ILE A 207 25.62 40.41 14.07
N GLY A 208 26.90 40.12 13.77
CA GLY A 208 28.03 40.91 14.23
C GLY A 208 28.08 41.04 15.77
N LEU A 209 27.76 39.96 16.51
CA LEU A 209 27.76 39.99 17.97
C LEU A 209 29.17 40.21 18.52
N GLN A 210 29.36 41.32 19.22
CA GLN A 210 30.59 41.70 19.89
C GLN A 210 30.32 41.91 21.37
N ALA A 211 31.18 41.34 22.21
CA ALA A 211 31.15 41.47 23.66
C ALA A 211 32.48 42.04 24.14
N GLY A 212 32.45 43.18 24.84
CA GLY A 212 33.66 43.85 25.28
C GLY A 212 33.45 44.79 26.48
N PRO A 213 34.52 45.16 27.20
CA PRO A 213 35.89 44.69 27.02
C PRO A 213 36.04 43.20 27.38
N ASN A 214 37.03 42.55 26.78
CA ASN A 214 37.40 41.17 27.07
C ASN A 214 38.92 41.12 27.27
N PRO A 215 39.43 41.03 28.52
CA PRO A 215 38.70 40.69 29.75
C PRO A 215 37.74 41.78 30.27
N VAL A 216 36.65 41.35 30.91
CA VAL A 216 35.61 42.21 31.49
C VAL A 216 35.81 42.39 32.98
N ASN A 217 35.55 43.60 33.49
CA ASN A 217 35.55 43.92 34.92
C ASN A 217 34.28 44.70 35.28
N GLY A 218 33.21 43.97 35.61
CA GLY A 218 31.93 44.51 36.11
C GLY A 218 31.01 45.20 35.09
N LEU A 219 31.55 45.73 33.98
CA LEU A 219 30.79 46.41 32.93
C LEU A 219 31.01 45.73 31.58
N LEU A 220 29.95 45.16 31.01
CA LEU A 220 29.97 44.49 29.72
C LEU A 220 29.16 45.28 28.69
N ASN A 221 29.77 45.62 27.57
CA ASN A 221 29.10 46.20 26.41
C ASN A 221 28.83 45.09 25.38
N LEU A 222 27.57 45.00 24.92
CA LEU A 222 27.19 44.17 23.78
C LEU A 222 26.80 45.04 22.60
N ARG A 223 27.36 44.71 21.44
CA ARG A 223 26.94 45.24 20.15
C ARG A 223 26.48 44.10 19.24
N TYR A 224 25.30 44.23 18.63
CA TYR A 224 24.79 43.25 17.65
C TYR A 224 23.63 43.84 16.84
N SER A 225 23.38 43.28 15.65
CA SER A 225 22.22 43.60 14.84
C SER A 225 21.02 42.73 15.23
N SER A 226 19.86 43.34 15.45
CA SER A 226 18.59 42.64 15.65
C SER A 226 17.60 43.00 14.55
N THR A 227 16.98 41.99 13.96
CA THR A 227 15.94 42.15 12.93
C THR A 227 14.54 42.01 13.51
N THR A 228 14.39 41.79 14.83
CA THR A 228 13.11 41.46 15.46
C THR A 228 12.72 42.45 16.57
N ILE A 229 11.42 42.56 16.85
CA ILE A 229 10.87 43.29 18.01
C ILE A 229 10.70 42.41 19.25
N GLN A 230 11.09 41.14 19.16
CA GLN A 230 10.95 40.23 20.29
C GLN A 230 11.88 40.67 21.44
N PRO A 231 11.52 40.41 22.70
CA PRO A 231 12.39 40.71 23.82
C PRO A 231 13.75 40.02 23.66
N HIS A 232 14.82 40.78 23.88
CA HIS A 232 16.17 40.26 23.89
C HIS A 232 16.50 39.75 25.30
N GLN A 233 17.12 38.58 25.39
CA GLN A 233 17.57 38.02 26.67
C GLN A 233 19.07 37.75 26.62
N VAL A 234 19.78 38.26 27.62
CA VAL A 234 21.22 38.06 27.81
C VAL A 234 21.39 37.23 29.08
N GLU A 235 22.14 36.14 28.99
CA GLU A 235 22.54 35.30 30.11
C GLU A 235 24.05 35.12 30.10
N LEU A 236 24.67 35.02 31.27
CA LEU A 236 26.09 34.69 31.42
C LEU A 236 26.22 33.45 32.29
N PHE A 237 26.97 32.46 31.80
CA PHE A 237 27.23 31.20 32.49
C PHE A 237 28.72 31.07 32.78
N HIS A 238 29.08 30.64 33.98
CA HIS A 238 30.44 30.23 34.32
C HIS A 238 30.76 28.87 33.67
N GLN A 239 32.04 28.50 33.60
CA GLN A 239 32.49 27.24 32.97
C GLN A 239 31.94 25.96 33.62
N ASP A 240 31.46 26.05 34.87
CA ASP A 240 30.77 24.96 35.57
C ASP A 240 29.27 24.83 35.21
N GLY A 241 28.76 25.71 34.33
CA GLY A 241 27.37 25.77 33.92
C GLY A 241 26.46 26.60 34.84
N SER A 242 26.97 27.17 35.93
CA SER A 242 26.18 28.06 36.80
C SER A 242 25.87 29.37 36.08
N ARG A 243 24.61 29.84 36.15
CA ARG A 243 24.20 31.12 35.59
C ARG A 243 24.47 32.23 36.59
N VAL A 244 25.38 33.14 36.25
CA VAL A 244 25.81 34.24 37.12
C VAL A 244 25.13 35.57 36.80
N TYR A 245 24.54 35.71 35.61
CA TYR A 245 23.82 36.90 35.21
C TYR A 245 22.68 36.57 34.24
N GLN A 246 21.59 37.33 34.35
CA GLN A 246 20.47 37.27 33.43
C GLN A 246 19.77 38.63 33.36
N GLU A 247 19.53 39.11 32.15
CA GLU A 247 18.67 40.28 31.92
C GLU A 247 17.82 40.06 30.66
N ARG A 248 16.57 40.54 30.71
CA ARG A 248 15.65 40.56 29.57
C ARG A 248 15.13 41.97 29.36
N TYR A 249 15.13 42.42 28.11
CA TYR A 249 14.72 43.77 27.74
C TYR A 249 14.02 43.79 26.39
N GLN A 250 13.24 44.84 26.15
CA GLN A 250 12.55 45.02 24.87
C GLN A 250 13.53 45.45 23.78
N SER A 251 13.28 44.98 22.56
CA SER A 251 14.06 45.39 21.40
C SER A 251 13.92 46.91 21.17
N PRO A 252 15.00 47.65 20.82
CA PRO A 252 14.91 49.06 20.45
C PRO A 252 14.15 49.32 19.15
N GLY A 253 13.88 48.29 18.34
CA GLY A 253 13.17 48.40 17.06
C GLY A 253 13.46 47.25 16.10
N ILE A 254 12.82 47.28 14.94
CA ILE A 254 13.09 46.34 13.83
C ILE A 254 14.37 46.79 13.11
N ASN A 255 15.21 45.84 12.70
CA ASN A 255 16.43 46.09 11.90
C ASN A 255 17.35 47.15 12.54
N THR A 256 17.61 47.00 13.83
CA THR A 256 18.40 47.96 14.63
C THR A 256 19.75 47.37 15.04
N VAL A 257 20.74 48.23 15.18
CA VAL A 257 22.00 47.88 15.85
C VAL A 257 21.86 48.21 17.33
N VAL A 258 21.85 47.18 18.15
CA VAL A 258 21.85 47.33 19.61
C VAL A 258 23.28 47.59 20.07
N ASN A 259 23.47 48.61 20.90
CA ASN A 259 24.71 48.85 21.64
C ASN A 259 24.34 49.16 23.09
N ARG A 260 24.52 48.18 23.98
CA ARG A 260 24.02 48.27 25.37
C ARG A 260 25.07 47.81 26.37
N GLN A 261 25.16 48.54 27.47
CA GLN A 261 26.00 48.21 28.61
C GLN A 261 25.21 47.47 29.69
N PHE A 262 25.81 46.44 30.26
CA PHE A 262 25.27 45.60 31.33
C PHE A 262 26.21 45.68 32.53
N ARG A 263 25.63 45.95 33.71
CA ARG A 263 26.33 45.86 34.99
C ARG A 263 26.24 44.43 35.47
N ILE A 264 27.30 43.66 35.26
CA ILE A 264 27.35 42.22 35.57
C ILE A 264 27.95 41.91 36.95
N GLY A 265 28.38 42.96 37.67
CA GLY A 265 28.93 42.83 39.03
C GLY A 265 30.34 42.24 39.07
N ALA A 266 30.85 42.02 40.28
CA ALA A 266 32.15 41.37 40.47
C ALA A 266 32.02 39.87 40.14
N LEU A 267 32.73 39.43 39.11
CA LEU A 267 32.82 38.02 38.71
C LEU A 267 34.17 37.45 39.14
N ALA A 268 34.22 36.18 39.50
CA ALA A 268 35.49 35.49 39.70
C ALA A 268 36.27 35.46 38.38
N ALA A 269 37.60 35.62 38.45
CA ALA A 269 38.46 35.52 37.28
C ALA A 269 38.30 34.15 36.60
N GLY A 270 38.04 34.13 35.30
CA GLY A 270 37.73 32.89 34.60
C GLY A 270 37.06 33.07 33.24
N VAL A 271 36.69 31.95 32.63
CA VAL A 271 35.99 31.89 31.34
C VAL A 271 34.50 31.75 31.56
N TYR A 272 33.73 32.54 30.80
CA TYR A 272 32.28 32.57 30.81
C TYR A 272 31.74 32.41 29.39
N VAL A 273 30.53 31.86 29.29
CA VAL A 273 29.74 31.78 28.06
C VAL A 273 28.62 32.79 28.15
N LEU A 274 28.61 33.75 27.21
CA LEU A 274 27.51 34.67 27.02
C LEU A 274 26.51 34.08 26.03
N LYS A 275 25.25 34.04 26.43
CA LYS A 275 24.13 33.59 25.62
C LYS A 275 23.19 34.76 25.35
N LEU A 276 23.06 35.13 24.09
CA LEU A 276 22.07 36.09 23.60
C LEU A 276 20.92 35.33 22.93
N THR A 277 19.69 35.53 23.40
CA THR A 277 18.48 34.95 22.81
C THR A 277 17.63 36.05 22.18
N LEU A 278 17.36 35.93 20.89
CA LEU A 278 16.51 36.81 20.10
C LEU A 278 15.30 36.00 19.59
N GLY A 279 14.19 36.02 20.33
CA GLY A 279 13.03 35.17 20.03
C GLY A 279 13.36 33.67 20.14
N LYS A 280 13.46 32.97 19.01
CA LYS A 280 13.86 31.55 18.95
C LYS A 280 15.33 31.33 18.60
N GLU A 281 16.07 32.39 18.27
CA GLU A 281 17.47 32.31 17.88
C GLU A 281 18.36 32.50 19.11
N VAL A 282 19.42 31.70 19.21
CA VAL A 282 20.41 31.76 20.29
C VAL A 282 21.79 31.96 19.67
N TYR A 283 22.56 32.87 20.25
CA TYR A 283 23.94 33.15 19.88
C TYR A 283 24.80 33.00 21.13
N LEU A 284 25.92 32.27 20.99
CA LEU A 284 26.86 32.03 22.08
C LEU A 284 28.21 32.70 21.76
N THR A 285 28.80 33.39 22.72
CA THR A 285 30.18 33.91 22.60
C THR A 285 30.93 33.78 23.92
N LYS A 286 32.26 33.77 23.85
CA LYS A 286 33.14 33.64 25.01
C LYS A 286 33.44 35.02 25.60
N VAL A 287 33.39 35.12 26.93
CA VAL A 287 33.82 36.30 27.70
C VAL A 287 34.81 35.84 28.77
N ILE A 288 35.88 36.60 29.01
CA ILE A 288 36.85 36.34 30.09
C ILE A 288 36.63 37.41 31.15
N ALA A 289 36.53 37.04 32.43
CA ALA A 289 36.50 37.99 33.55
C ALA A 289 37.86 38.02 34.26
N GLN A 290 38.22 39.18 34.81
CA GLN A 290 39.43 39.42 35.62
C GLN A 290 39.08 40.07 36.95
#